data_AF-A0A9P0JRV3-F1
#
_entry.id   AF-A0A9P0JRV3-F1
#
_cell.length_a   1.000
_cell.length_b   1.000
_cell.length_c   1.000
_cell.angle_alpha   90.00
_cell.angle_beta   90.00
_cell.angle_gamma   90.00
#
_symmetry.space_group_name_H-M   'P 1'
#
loop_
_entity.id
_entity.type
_entity.pdbx_description
1 polymer ?
#
loop_
_entity_poly.entity_id
_entity_poly.type
_entity_poly.pdbx_seq_one_letter_code
_entity_poly.pdbx_strand_id
1 'polypeptide(L)'
;MNTWAEGSPSPQSDVFTTPDHSDDDDVPLSAFAARNADAVDSEVAGSCITNTTPIEDGGSSILDASILALLGDEKPSADVLGPSIHVDLTSRWSFILSNGLSEASVNTLLKKYPPPENCPLLKCPRINPEVASAINEQVARRDSNLNGLQNQIGAALSALGQLASAVVSEEGGGGTWLMLN
;
A
#
# COMPACT_ATOMS: atom_id res chain seq x y z
N MET A 1 29.70 58.08 44.19
CA MET A 1 28.32 58.60 44.17
C MET A 1 27.61 57.99 42.98
N ASN A 2 26.83 56.94 43.23
CA ASN A 2 25.43 56.74 42.82
C ASN A 2 25.07 55.26 42.98
N THR A 3 24.07 55.05 43.83
CA THR A 3 23.37 53.80 44.17
C THR A 3 22.29 53.49 43.11
N TRP A 4 21.53 52.41 43.34
CA TRP A 4 20.35 51.88 42.61
C TRP A 4 20.67 50.88 41.49
N ALA A 5 19.96 49.77 41.28
CA ALA A 5 19.08 48.92 42.09
C ALA A 5 18.77 47.69 41.20
N GLU A 6 18.22 46.66 41.82
CA GLU A 6 17.84 45.33 41.31
C GLU A 6 17.13 45.28 39.95
N GLY A 7 17.30 44.16 39.25
CA GLY A 7 16.48 43.80 38.10
C GLY A 7 16.98 42.55 37.37
N SER A 8 16.80 41.37 37.97
CA SER A 8 16.86 40.10 37.23
C SER A 8 15.83 40.10 36.11
N PRO A 9 16.18 39.82 34.85
CA PRO A 9 15.18 39.43 33.87
C PRO A 9 14.89 37.94 34.05
N SER A 10 13.67 37.63 34.49
CA SER A 10 13.11 36.29 34.47
C SER A 10 13.21 35.67 33.06
N PRO A 11 13.42 34.36 32.92
CA PRO A 11 13.39 33.70 31.62
C PRO A 11 11.94 33.76 31.10
N GLN A 12 11.73 34.44 29.97
CA GLN A 12 10.47 34.33 29.26
C GLN A 12 10.35 32.89 28.78
N SER A 13 9.44 32.13 29.38
CA SER A 13 8.97 30.87 28.83
C SER A 13 8.15 31.21 27.59
N ASP A 14 8.79 31.12 26.42
CA ASP A 14 8.07 31.09 25.15
C ASP A 14 7.22 29.81 25.17
N VAL A 15 5.94 29.98 25.45
CA VAL A 15 4.93 28.94 25.29
C VAL A 15 4.83 28.69 23.79
N PHE A 16 5.46 27.62 23.33
CA PHE A 16 5.19 27.08 22.00
C PHE A 16 3.75 26.56 22.03
N THR A 17 2.82 27.40 21.58
CA THR A 17 1.45 26.97 21.26
C THR A 17 1.56 26.06 20.04
N THR A 18 1.49 24.75 20.29
CA THR A 18 1.21 23.78 19.22
C THR A 18 -0.09 24.20 18.55
N PRO A 19 -0.15 24.31 17.21
CA PRO A 19 -1.41 24.41 16.51
C PRO A 19 -2.29 23.24 16.95
N ASP A 20 -3.46 23.57 17.49
CA ASP A 20 -4.51 22.62 17.81
C ASP A 20 -4.93 21.96 16.50
N HIS A 21 -4.40 20.77 16.24
CA HIS A 21 -4.85 19.94 15.13
C HIS A 21 -6.14 19.29 15.61
N SER A 22 -7.27 19.90 15.26
CA SER A 22 -8.59 19.36 15.52
C SER A 22 -8.71 18.01 14.79
N ASP A 23 -8.53 16.91 15.51
CA ASP A 23 -8.68 15.51 15.06
C ASP A 23 -10.15 15.15 14.73
N ASP A 24 -11.01 16.13 14.42
CA ASP A 24 -12.46 15.94 14.18
C ASP A 24 -12.81 15.63 12.72
N ASP A 25 -11.84 15.65 11.79
CA ASP A 25 -12.07 15.31 10.37
C ASP A 25 -11.70 13.85 10.02
N ASP A 26 -11.26 13.04 10.98
CA ASP A 26 -11.01 11.61 10.77
C ASP A 26 -12.33 10.82 10.81
N VAL A 27 -13.04 10.82 9.67
CA VAL A 27 -14.11 9.85 9.42
C VAL A 27 -13.51 8.44 9.50
N PRO A 28 -13.91 7.60 10.49
CA PRO A 28 -13.31 6.29 10.65
C PRO A 28 -13.70 5.38 9.48
N LEU A 29 -12.76 4.56 9.00
CA LEU A 29 -12.97 3.58 7.92
C LEU A 29 -14.17 2.63 8.20
N SER A 30 -14.60 2.51 9.46
CA SER A 30 -15.78 1.75 9.89
C SER A 30 -17.11 2.36 9.43
N ALA A 31 -17.17 3.67 9.17
CA ALA A 31 -18.38 4.35 8.68
C ALA A 31 -18.76 3.92 7.24
N PHE A 32 -17.79 3.47 6.45
CA PHE A 32 -18.02 2.92 5.12
C PHE A 32 -18.44 1.45 5.16
N ALA A 33 -17.92 0.67 6.11
CA ALA A 33 -18.22 -0.76 6.22
C ALA A 33 -19.63 -1.06 6.78
N ALA A 34 -20.17 -0.19 7.63
CA ALA A 34 -21.49 -0.39 8.24
C ALA A 34 -22.68 -0.24 7.26
N ARG A 35 -22.43 0.25 6.04
CA ARG A 35 -23.51 0.52 5.05
C ARG A 35 -23.92 -0.73 4.26
N ASN A 36 -23.14 -1.81 4.32
CA ASN A 36 -23.31 -2.95 3.42
C ASN A 36 -23.44 -4.30 4.16
N ALA A 37 -23.85 -4.29 5.43
CA ALA A 37 -24.15 -5.51 6.17
C ALA A 37 -25.54 -5.40 6.84
N ASP A 38 -26.53 -5.87 6.09
CA ASP A 38 -27.65 -6.69 6.57
C ASP A 38 -28.68 -6.06 7.55
N ALA A 39 -29.84 -5.65 6.99
CA ALA A 39 -31.14 -5.83 7.63
C ALA A 39 -32.26 -5.70 6.61
N VAL A 40 -32.79 -6.84 6.20
CA VAL A 40 -34.15 -6.96 5.69
C VAL A 40 -35.13 -7.04 6.88
N ASP A 41 -36.23 -6.32 6.72
CA ASP A 41 -37.56 -6.48 7.32
C ASP A 41 -38.03 -5.61 8.52
N SER A 42 -39.14 -4.91 8.20
CA SER A 42 -40.29 -4.48 9.02
C SER A 42 -40.32 -3.20 9.88
N GLU A 43 -41.11 -2.27 9.32
CA GLU A 43 -42.16 -1.43 9.94
C GLU A 43 -41.78 -0.05 10.50
N VAL A 44 -41.96 1.00 9.69
CA VAL A 44 -42.64 2.21 10.17
C VAL A 44 -43.47 2.86 9.06
N ALA A 45 -44.75 3.06 9.37
CA ALA A 45 -45.76 3.64 8.50
C ALA A 45 -45.46 5.11 8.15
N GLY A 46 -45.61 5.45 6.86
CA GLY A 46 -45.59 6.82 6.36
C GLY A 46 -46.32 6.90 5.02
N SER A 47 -47.45 7.60 5.03
CA SER A 47 -48.53 7.59 4.02
C SER A 47 -48.14 7.93 2.56
N CYS A 48 -48.96 7.37 1.68
CA CYS A 48 -48.98 7.29 0.22
C CYS A 48 -48.88 8.59 -0.61
N ILE A 49 -48.37 8.43 -1.84
CA ILE A 49 -49.02 8.97 -3.05
C ILE A 49 -49.00 7.86 -4.11
N THR A 50 -50.19 7.43 -4.51
CA THR A 50 -50.44 6.50 -5.61
C THR A 50 -50.25 7.22 -6.94
N ASN A 51 -49.72 6.52 -7.95
CA ASN A 51 -50.40 6.36 -9.23
C ASN A 51 -49.75 5.21 -10.02
N THR A 52 -50.56 4.18 -10.22
CA THR A 52 -50.26 2.95 -10.96
C THR A 52 -50.58 3.16 -12.45
N THR A 53 -49.67 2.74 -13.33
CA THR A 53 -50.06 2.17 -14.64
C THR A 53 -49.20 0.94 -14.92
N PRO A 54 -49.79 -0.23 -15.23
CA PRO A 54 -49.07 -1.49 -15.44
C PRO A 54 -48.97 -1.84 -16.94
N ILE A 55 -47.79 -2.22 -17.44
CA ILE A 55 -47.64 -3.05 -18.65
C ILE A 55 -46.43 -3.98 -18.48
N GLU A 56 -46.63 -5.18 -19.01
CA GLU A 56 -45.98 -6.46 -18.79
C GLU A 56 -44.63 -6.66 -19.51
N ASP A 57 -43.97 -7.75 -19.09
CA ASP A 57 -43.18 -8.69 -19.91
C ASP A 57 -41.66 -8.51 -20.02
N GLY A 58 -40.99 -9.65 -20.01
CA GLY A 58 -39.57 -9.83 -19.74
C GLY A 58 -38.63 -9.15 -20.73
N GLY A 59 -37.68 -8.42 -20.19
CA GLY A 59 -36.48 -8.00 -20.89
C GLY A 59 -35.38 -7.77 -19.87
N SER A 60 -34.26 -8.49 -19.99
CA SER A 60 -33.03 -8.23 -19.24
C SER A 60 -32.76 -6.72 -19.24
N SER A 61 -32.77 -6.09 -18.06
CA SER A 61 -32.86 -4.65 -17.88
C SER A 61 -31.61 -3.94 -18.41
N ILE A 62 -31.65 -3.52 -19.67
CA ILE A 62 -30.75 -2.50 -20.20
C ILE A 62 -31.24 -1.15 -19.66
N LEU A 63 -30.35 -0.45 -18.94
CA LEU A 63 -30.61 0.89 -18.42
C LEU A 63 -30.61 1.92 -19.55
N ASP A 64 -31.38 2.98 -19.38
CA ASP A 64 -31.42 4.09 -20.34
C ASP A 64 -30.06 4.76 -20.53
N ALA A 65 -29.78 5.23 -21.75
CA ALA A 65 -28.50 5.84 -22.12
C ALA A 65 -28.14 7.08 -21.27
N SER A 66 -29.13 7.82 -20.76
CA SER A 66 -28.91 8.95 -19.85
C SER A 66 -28.45 8.50 -18.46
N ILE A 67 -28.97 7.37 -17.96
CA ILE A 67 -28.56 6.76 -16.69
C ILE A 67 -27.17 6.14 -16.84
N LEU A 68 -26.90 5.49 -17.99
CA LEU A 68 -25.57 4.96 -18.31
C LEU A 68 -24.52 6.09 -18.39
N ALA A 69 -24.86 7.23 -19.00
CA ALA A 69 -23.96 8.39 -19.04
C ALA A 69 -23.71 9.01 -17.65
N LEU A 70 -24.70 8.98 -16.75
CA LEU A 70 -24.52 9.39 -15.35
C LEU A 70 -23.64 8.42 -14.56
N LEU A 71 -23.65 7.13 -14.92
CA LEU A 71 -22.82 6.10 -14.30
C LEU A 71 -21.35 6.18 -14.73
N GLY A 72 -21.06 6.96 -15.78
CA GLY A 72 -19.73 7.15 -16.35
C GLY A 72 -19.46 6.26 -17.56
N ASP A 73 -18.32 6.47 -18.21
CA ASP A 73 -17.90 5.66 -19.35
C ASP A 73 -17.69 4.20 -18.92
N GLU A 74 -18.23 3.25 -19.70
CA GLU A 74 -18.22 1.82 -19.35
C GLU A 74 -16.81 1.22 -19.24
N LYS A 75 -15.82 1.85 -19.89
CA LYS A 75 -14.48 1.32 -20.01
C LYS A 75 -13.43 2.42 -19.91
N PRO A 76 -12.54 2.38 -18.91
CA PRO A 76 -11.36 3.23 -18.93
C PRO A 76 -10.54 2.92 -20.20
N SER A 77 -9.92 3.95 -20.76
CA SER A 77 -9.06 3.86 -21.95
C SER A 77 -8.16 2.62 -21.92
N ALA A 78 -8.05 1.90 -23.04
CA ALA A 78 -7.26 0.67 -23.11
C ALA A 78 -5.84 0.90 -22.55
N ASP A 79 -5.51 0.20 -21.47
CA ASP A 79 -4.20 0.28 -20.84
C ASP A 79 -3.13 -0.15 -21.83
N VAL A 80 -2.06 0.66 -21.94
CA VAL A 80 -0.88 0.33 -22.74
C VAL A 80 -0.11 -0.76 -22.00
N LEU A 81 -0.32 -2.02 -22.37
CA LEU A 81 0.36 -3.18 -21.79
C LEU A 81 1.71 -3.46 -22.49
N GLY A 82 2.67 -3.96 -21.71
CA GLY A 82 3.99 -4.38 -22.22
C GLY A 82 3.98 -5.72 -22.97
N PRO A 83 5.15 -6.17 -23.46
CA PRO A 83 5.30 -7.46 -24.15
C PRO A 83 4.92 -8.66 -23.26
N SER A 84 4.42 -9.73 -23.87
CA SER A 84 4.07 -10.95 -23.15
C SER A 84 5.31 -11.65 -22.55
N ILE A 85 5.19 -12.05 -21.30
CA ILE A 85 6.15 -12.94 -20.61
C ILE A 85 5.75 -14.42 -20.80
N HIS A 86 6.65 -15.33 -20.41
CA HIS A 86 6.43 -16.78 -20.54
C HIS A 86 5.14 -17.26 -19.85
N VAL A 87 4.38 -18.13 -20.51
CA VAL A 87 3.04 -18.57 -20.06
C VAL A 87 3.03 -19.18 -18.65
N ASP A 88 4.00 -20.02 -18.33
CA ASP A 88 4.10 -20.65 -17.00
C ASP A 88 4.40 -19.63 -15.90
N LEU A 89 5.09 -18.54 -16.25
CA LEU A 89 5.41 -17.47 -15.30
C LEU A 89 4.15 -16.68 -15.00
N THR A 90 3.39 -16.30 -16.04
CA THR A 90 2.11 -15.61 -15.92
C THR A 90 1.15 -16.39 -15.03
N SER A 91 0.99 -17.70 -15.24
CA SER A 91 0.10 -18.53 -14.43
C SER A 91 0.46 -18.48 -12.94
N ARG A 92 1.73 -18.64 -12.60
CA ARG A 92 2.21 -18.62 -11.20
C ARG A 92 2.12 -17.24 -10.58
N TRP A 93 2.50 -16.20 -11.31
CA TRP A 93 2.47 -14.82 -10.82
C TRP A 93 1.03 -14.35 -10.60
N SER A 94 0.09 -14.67 -11.48
CA SER A 94 -1.32 -14.35 -11.28
C SER A 94 -1.87 -14.96 -9.99
N PHE A 95 -1.52 -16.22 -9.69
CA PHE A 95 -1.90 -16.85 -8.42
C PHE A 95 -1.26 -16.15 -7.21
N ILE A 96 0.03 -15.84 -7.28
CA ILE A 96 0.78 -15.18 -6.20
C ILE A 96 0.28 -13.75 -5.95
N LEU A 97 -0.01 -12.98 -7.00
CA LEU A 97 -0.46 -11.60 -6.91
C LEU A 97 -1.90 -11.49 -6.39
N SER A 98 -2.75 -12.49 -6.66
CA SER A 98 -4.13 -12.53 -6.17
C SER A 98 -4.25 -13.03 -4.73
N ASN A 99 -3.45 -14.03 -4.33
CA ASN A 99 -3.55 -14.67 -3.03
C ASN A 99 -2.47 -14.22 -2.04
N GLY A 100 -1.45 -13.50 -2.51
CA GLY A 100 -0.26 -13.16 -1.72
C GLY A 100 0.64 -14.37 -1.44
N LEU A 101 1.72 -14.11 -0.70
CA LEU A 101 2.57 -15.16 -0.12
C LEU A 101 2.23 -15.34 1.36
N SER A 102 2.34 -16.57 1.85
CA SER A 102 2.26 -16.82 3.29
C SER A 102 3.48 -16.25 4.03
N GLU A 103 3.29 -15.82 5.28
CA GLU A 103 4.37 -15.27 6.11
C GLU A 103 5.56 -16.23 6.26
N ALA A 104 5.31 -17.54 6.33
CA ALA A 104 6.36 -18.56 6.38
C ALA A 104 7.21 -18.57 5.10
N SER A 105 6.57 -18.39 3.93
CA SER A 105 7.26 -18.33 2.64
C SER A 105 8.10 -17.06 2.53
N VAL A 106 7.55 -15.92 2.95
CA VAL A 106 8.26 -14.64 3.00
C VAL A 106 9.50 -14.73 3.89
N ASN A 107 9.35 -15.26 5.10
CA ASN A 107 10.48 -15.44 6.02
C ASN A 107 11.56 -16.38 5.46
N THR A 108 11.16 -17.43 4.74
CA THR A 108 12.09 -18.34 4.07
C THR A 108 12.88 -17.63 2.97
N LEU A 109 12.20 -16.81 2.16
CA LEU A 109 12.83 -16.01 1.09
C LEU A 109 13.80 -14.96 1.67
N LEU A 110 13.40 -14.26 2.73
CA LEU A 110 14.25 -13.27 3.42
C LEU A 110 15.54 -13.90 3.95
N LYS A 111 15.47 -15.12 4.49
CA LYS A 111 16.65 -15.86 4.97
C LYS A 111 17.52 -16.37 3.83
N LYS A 112 16.91 -16.77 2.71
CA LYS A 112 17.62 -17.31 1.54
C LYS A 112 18.41 -16.23 0.80
N TYR A 113 17.91 -15.01 0.76
CA TYR A 113 18.53 -13.90 0.03
C TYR A 113 18.85 -12.73 0.98
N PRO A 114 19.88 -12.89 1.84
CA PRO A 114 20.35 -11.77 2.63
C PRO A 114 20.99 -10.69 1.73
N PRO A 115 21.05 -9.42 2.20
CA PRO A 115 21.82 -8.38 1.54
C PRO A 115 23.28 -8.83 1.30
N PRO A 116 23.81 -8.68 0.08
CA PRO A 116 25.17 -9.10 -0.23
C PRO A 116 26.20 -8.16 0.42
N GLU A 117 27.36 -8.70 0.80
CA GLU A 117 28.38 -7.97 1.57
C GLU A 117 28.91 -6.72 0.84
N ASN A 118 28.94 -6.76 -0.50
CA ASN A 118 29.37 -5.64 -1.33
C ASN A 118 28.33 -4.51 -1.44
N CYS A 119 27.10 -4.71 -0.97
CA CYS A 119 26.04 -3.70 -1.02
C CYS A 119 25.22 -3.67 0.30
N PRO A 120 25.81 -3.15 1.40
CA PRO A 120 25.15 -3.09 2.70
C PRO A 120 23.94 -2.14 2.72
N LEU A 121 23.85 -1.22 1.75
CA LEU A 121 22.74 -0.26 1.60
C LEU A 121 21.40 -0.92 1.26
N LEU A 122 21.41 -2.19 0.84
CA LEU A 122 20.19 -2.99 0.63
C LEU A 122 19.50 -3.36 1.95
N LYS A 123 20.19 -3.24 3.08
CA LYS A 123 19.59 -3.41 4.40
C LYS A 123 18.81 -2.15 4.77
N CYS A 124 17.58 -2.33 5.25
CA CYS A 124 16.77 -1.20 5.69
C CYS A 124 17.49 -0.39 6.78
N PRO A 125 17.53 0.96 6.68
CA PRO A 125 17.99 1.80 7.76
C PRO A 125 17.07 1.65 8.98
N ARG A 126 17.66 1.67 10.17
CA ARG A 126 16.90 1.69 11.42
C ARG A 126 16.57 3.12 11.78
N ILE A 127 15.37 3.35 12.31
CA ILE A 127 15.01 4.63 12.91
C ILE A 127 16.04 5.02 13.99
N ASN A 128 16.40 6.30 13.99
CA ASN A 128 17.29 6.85 15.01
C ASN A 128 16.59 6.75 16.39
N PRO A 129 17.24 6.22 17.44
CA PRO A 129 16.66 6.11 18.77
C PRO A 129 16.16 7.45 19.35
N GLU A 130 16.81 8.56 19.03
CA GLU A 130 16.37 9.90 19.47
C GLU A 130 15.00 10.24 18.86
N VAL A 131 14.84 9.99 17.56
CA VAL A 131 13.58 10.22 16.84
C VAL A 131 12.51 9.23 17.31
N ALA A 132 12.87 7.97 17.52
CA ALA A 132 11.96 6.95 18.02
C ALA A 132 11.34 7.31 19.37
N SER A 133 12.08 8.04 20.23
CA SER A 133 11.56 8.51 21.53
C SER A 133 10.63 9.72 21.43
N ALA A 134 10.69 10.47 20.34
CA ALA A 134 9.96 11.73 20.14
C ALA A 134 8.68 11.58 19.30
N ILE A 135 8.53 10.47 18.57
CA ILE A 135 7.36 10.22 17.71
C ILE A 135 6.25 9.49 18.45
N ASN A 136 5.02 9.64 17.97
CA ASN A 136 3.89 8.88 18.48
C ASN A 136 3.93 7.40 18.01
N GLU A 137 3.19 6.54 18.71
CA GLU A 137 3.14 5.10 18.43
C GLU A 137 2.62 4.78 17.02
N GLN A 138 1.70 5.58 16.49
CA GLN A 138 1.16 5.36 15.14
C GLN A 138 2.24 5.58 14.07
N VAL A 139 3.08 6.61 14.22
CA VAL A 139 4.21 6.89 13.33
C VAL A 139 5.28 5.82 13.48
N ALA A 140 5.56 5.39 14.72
CA ALA A 140 6.51 4.30 14.97
C ALA A 140 6.07 2.98 14.33
N ARG A 141 4.79 2.65 14.40
CA ARG A 141 4.22 1.45 13.75
C ARG A 141 4.29 1.54 12.22
N ARG A 142 4.02 2.71 11.64
CA ARG A 142 4.19 2.94 10.19
C ARG A 142 5.64 2.75 9.76
N ASP A 143 6.61 3.28 10.50
CA ASP A 143 8.04 3.09 10.23
C ASP A 143 8.44 1.60 10.31
N SER A 144 8.00 0.89 11.34
CA SER A 144 8.24 -0.55 11.49
C SER A 144 7.72 -1.37 10.30
N ASN A 145 6.51 -1.04 9.80
CA ASN A 145 5.95 -1.68 8.62
C ASN A 145 6.77 -1.38 7.35
N LEU A 146 7.19 -0.13 7.17
CA LEU A 146 8.06 0.27 6.06
C LEU A 146 9.42 -0.41 6.13
N ASN A 147 9.96 -0.60 7.32
CA ASN A 147 11.20 -1.34 7.53
C ASN A 147 11.06 -2.81 7.10
N GLY A 148 9.95 -3.45 7.46
CA GLY A 148 9.60 -4.79 6.96
C GLY A 148 9.56 -4.85 5.43
N LEU A 149 8.88 -3.90 4.79
CA LEU A 149 8.77 -3.82 3.33
C LEU A 149 10.13 -3.57 2.65
N GLN A 150 10.94 -2.64 3.18
CA GLN A 150 12.27 -2.34 2.64
C GLN A 150 13.20 -3.55 2.72
N ASN A 151 13.13 -4.34 3.79
CA ASN A 151 13.90 -5.59 3.88
C ASN A 151 13.44 -6.63 2.85
N GLN A 152 12.14 -6.73 2.57
CA GLN A 152 11.62 -7.62 1.51
C GLN A 152 12.11 -7.19 0.13
N ILE A 153 12.10 -5.89 -0.17
CA ILE A 153 12.66 -5.33 -1.41
C ILE A 153 14.15 -5.62 -1.49
N GLY A 154 14.89 -5.43 -0.40
CA GLY A 154 16.32 -5.73 -0.31
C GLY A 154 16.63 -7.21 -0.62
N ALA A 155 15.84 -8.13 -0.09
CA ALA A 155 15.99 -9.56 -0.37
C ALA A 155 15.64 -9.91 -1.82
N ALA A 156 14.57 -9.34 -2.37
CA ALA A 156 14.18 -9.53 -3.77
C ALA A 156 15.26 -9.02 -4.73
N LEU A 157 15.83 -7.85 -4.44
CA LEU A 157 16.91 -7.27 -5.23
C LEU A 157 18.21 -8.06 -5.09
N SER A 158 18.47 -8.67 -3.92
CA SER A 158 19.59 -9.59 -3.73
C SER A 158 19.44 -10.86 -4.56
N ALA A 159 18.24 -11.44 -4.63
CA ALA A 159 17.94 -12.58 -5.49
C ALA A 159 18.12 -12.23 -6.98
N LEU A 160 17.63 -11.06 -7.40
CA LEU A 160 17.81 -10.57 -8.76
C LEU A 160 19.28 -10.30 -9.08
N GLY A 161 20.04 -9.76 -8.13
CA GLY A 161 21.48 -9.54 -8.27
C GLY A 161 22.28 -10.83 -8.45
N GLN A 162 21.91 -11.90 -7.73
CA GLN A 162 22.49 -13.24 -7.93
C GLN A 162 22.17 -13.78 -9.32
N LEU A 163 20.92 -13.65 -9.78
CA LEU A 163 20.51 -14.04 -11.14
C LEU A 163 21.29 -13.26 -12.20
N ALA A 164 21.34 -11.94 -12.10
CA ALA A 164 22.06 -11.09 -13.03
C ALA A 164 23.55 -11.42 -13.05
N SER A 165 24.17 -11.66 -11.89
CA SER A 165 25.56 -12.09 -11.79
C SER A 165 25.80 -13.44 -12.46
N ALA A 166 24.87 -14.38 -12.35
CA ALA A 166 24.94 -15.67 -13.02
C ALA A 166 24.88 -15.53 -14.55
N VAL A 167 23.93 -14.74 -15.06
CA VAL A 167 23.77 -14.48 -16.51
C VAL A 167 25.02 -13.81 -17.09
N VAL A 168 25.54 -12.77 -16.42
CA VAL A 168 26.75 -12.07 -16.87
C VAL A 168 28.00 -12.96 -16.78
N SER A 169 28.08 -13.85 -15.78
CA SER A 169 29.21 -14.77 -15.63
C SER A 169 29.19 -15.90 -16.67
N GLU A 170 28.03 -16.37 -17.11
CA GLU A 170 27.92 -17.34 -18.21
C GLU A 170 28.31 -16.76 -19.56
N GLU A 171 28.12 -15.47 -19.78
CA GLU A 171 28.55 -14.80 -21.02
C GLU A 171 30.09 -14.74 -21.17
N GLY A 172 30.84 -15.00 -20.09
CA GLY A 172 32.29 -15.25 -20.11
C GLY A 172 32.70 -16.72 -20.34
N GLY A 173 31.74 -17.65 -20.40
CA GLY A 173 31.98 -19.11 -20.45
C GLY A 173 31.31 -19.84 -21.62
N GLY A 174 30.73 -19.12 -22.59
CA GLY A 174 30.05 -19.66 -23.77
C GLY A 174 30.96 -20.29 -24.84
N GLY A 175 32.02 -20.99 -24.44
CA GLY A 175 33.01 -21.58 -25.35
C GLY A 175 33.02 -23.11 -25.46
N THR A 176 32.40 -23.86 -24.54
CA THR A 176 32.65 -25.32 -24.45
C THR A 176 31.45 -26.23 -24.69
N TRP A 177 30.24 -25.70 -24.81
CA TRP A 177 29.04 -26.52 -25.07
C TRP A 177 28.81 -26.87 -26.55
N LEU A 178 29.64 -26.35 -27.47
CA LEU A 178 29.56 -26.65 -28.91
C LEU A 178 30.54 -27.74 -29.40
N MET A 179 31.17 -28.52 -28.51
CA MET A 179 32.15 -29.55 -28.88
C MET A 179 31.81 -30.94 -28.34
N LEU A 180 30.55 -31.36 -28.42
CA LEU A 180 30.19 -32.78 -28.34
C LEU A 180 29.20 -33.10 -29.46
N ASN A 181 29.77 -33.56 -30.58
CA ASN A 181 29.11 -34.17 -31.72
C ASN A 181 29.35 -35.68 -31.63
#